data_AF-A0A7Y3J0U5-F1
#
_entry.id   AF-A0A7Y3J0U5-F1
#
_cell.length_a   1.000
_cell.length_b   1.000
_cell.length_c   1.000
_cell.angle_alpha   90.00
_cell.angle_beta   90.00
_cell.angle_gamma   90.00
#
_symmetry.space_group_name_H-M   'P 1'
#
loop_
_entity.id
_entity.type
_entity.pdbx_description
1 polymer ?
#
loop_
_entity_poly.entity_id
_entity_poly.type
_entity_poly.pdbx_seq_one_letter_code
_entity_poly.pdbx_strand_id
1 'polypeptide(L)'
;MDKQSEKLIDKTWSKETIMQVELGIVQNMFGSRTEEAVEGSISFARFLSLSGLNNDTYPLFLKLLEVENHWVIDTMVGKKDPFLLLSPIQPNNYLIFNAFKLLTKWHPGGIYPVTLSIVLGILQAAYASPKDGYKIYEVSINDVNNLGKHLNKETGQEEPNNRTILDIVDRLGALAGTSTDPEKEQMARQANNIRTYFFDKRKKMEDIIPQVLLVKSDYIAKETAPRMVFVN
;
A
#
# COMPACT_ATOMS: atom_id res chain seq x y z
N MET A 1 -46.17 8.43 22.93
CA MET A 1 -45.61 7.31 22.13
C MET A 1 -45.79 6.04 22.95
N ASP A 2 -46.24 4.95 22.36
CA ASP A 2 -46.40 3.68 23.09
C ASP A 2 -45.01 3.09 23.40
N LYS A 3 -44.84 2.51 24.60
CA LYS A 3 -43.56 1.92 25.07
C LYS A 3 -43.08 0.79 24.14
N GLN A 4 -43.98 0.15 23.40
CA GLN A 4 -43.62 -0.82 22.39
C GLN A 4 -43.03 -0.18 21.12
N SER A 5 -43.49 1.02 20.76
CA SER A 5 -42.96 1.77 19.62
C SER A 5 -41.57 2.34 19.91
N GLU A 6 -41.33 2.84 21.13
CA GLU A 6 -39.99 3.29 21.58
C GLU A 6 -38.97 2.16 21.56
N LYS A 7 -39.32 0.98 22.11
CA LYS A 7 -38.44 -0.19 22.09
C LYS A 7 -38.13 -0.69 20.67
N LEU A 8 -39.06 -0.53 19.74
CA LEU A 8 -38.84 -0.89 18.34
C LEU A 8 -37.89 0.10 17.66
N ILE A 9 -38.05 1.40 17.92
CA ILE A 9 -37.17 2.46 17.40
C ILE A 9 -35.75 2.30 17.93
N ASP A 10 -35.56 2.08 19.22
CA ASP A 10 -34.24 1.88 19.83
C ASP A 10 -33.53 0.62 19.31
N LYS A 11 -34.31 -0.41 18.95
CA LYS A 11 -33.77 -1.64 18.35
C LYS A 11 -33.41 -1.45 16.88
N THR A 12 -34.12 -0.60 16.15
CA THR A 12 -33.83 -0.29 14.74
C THR A 12 -32.66 0.68 14.60
N TRP A 13 -32.62 1.74 15.41
CA TRP A 13 -31.58 2.76 15.42
C TRP A 13 -30.67 2.63 16.64
N SER A 14 -30.06 1.46 16.81
CA SER A 14 -29.02 1.28 17.82
C SER A 14 -27.77 2.09 17.46
N LYS A 15 -26.89 2.34 18.45
CA LYS A 15 -25.60 3.00 18.23
C LYS A 15 -24.76 2.29 17.17
N GLU A 16 -24.80 0.97 17.18
CA GLU A 16 -24.08 0.12 16.22
C GLU A 16 -24.64 0.31 14.81
N THR A 17 -25.96 0.32 14.64
CA THR A 17 -26.58 0.56 13.33
C THR A 17 -26.24 1.95 12.80
N ILE A 18 -26.31 2.98 13.64
CA ILE A 18 -25.93 4.36 13.26
C ILE A 18 -24.46 4.39 12.82
N MET A 19 -23.56 3.79 13.59
CA MET A 19 -22.13 3.73 13.26
C MET A 19 -21.86 3.00 11.93
N GLN A 20 -22.60 1.94 11.62
CA GLN A 20 -22.47 1.24 10.34
C GLN A 20 -22.91 2.11 9.15
N VAL A 21 -24.00 2.86 9.31
CA VAL A 21 -24.47 3.81 8.28
C VAL A 21 -23.45 4.93 8.09
N GLU A 22 -22.95 5.52 9.17
CA GLU A 22 -21.91 6.55 9.13
C GLU A 22 -20.64 6.03 8.43
N LEU A 23 -20.18 4.83 8.78
CA LEU A 23 -19.02 4.20 8.15
C LEU A 23 -19.26 3.96 6.65
N GLY A 24 -20.46 3.52 6.26
CA GLY A 24 -20.81 3.35 4.85
C GLY A 24 -20.75 4.66 4.05
N ILE A 25 -21.22 5.77 4.65
CA ILE A 25 -21.12 7.11 4.02
C ILE A 25 -19.67 7.53 3.85
N VAL A 26 -18.84 7.35 4.89
CA VAL A 26 -17.41 7.67 4.85
C VAL A 26 -16.67 6.81 3.81
N GLN A 27 -17.01 5.52 3.70
CA GLN A 27 -16.43 4.64 2.69
C GLN A 27 -16.81 5.07 1.26
N ASN A 28 -18.06 5.51 1.05
CA ASN A 28 -18.49 6.05 -0.24
C ASN A 28 -17.74 7.35 -0.58
N MET A 29 -17.49 8.20 0.41
CA MET A 29 -16.67 9.41 0.26
C MET A 29 -15.24 9.05 -0.17
N PHE A 30 -14.61 8.07 0.48
CA PHE A 30 -13.26 7.59 0.08
C PHE A 30 -13.21 7.01 -1.33
N GLY A 31 -14.35 6.57 -1.88
CA GLY A 31 -14.47 6.20 -3.28
C GLY A 31 -14.08 7.31 -4.26
N SER A 32 -14.11 8.59 -3.83
CA SER A 32 -13.56 9.75 -4.56
C SER A 32 -14.04 9.87 -6.00
N ARG A 33 -15.32 9.52 -6.26
CA ARG A 33 -15.94 9.51 -7.60
C ARG A 33 -16.61 10.84 -8.00
N THR A 34 -16.72 11.77 -7.06
CA THR A 34 -17.24 13.12 -7.28
C THR A 34 -16.31 14.13 -6.63
N GLU A 35 -16.38 15.39 -7.04
CA GLU A 35 -15.57 16.47 -6.49
C GLU A 35 -15.79 16.62 -4.98
N GLU A 36 -17.04 16.51 -4.50
CA GLU A 36 -17.38 16.56 -3.08
C GLU A 36 -16.77 15.39 -2.30
N ALA A 37 -16.77 14.20 -2.90
CA ALA A 37 -16.20 13.02 -2.27
C ALA A 37 -14.67 13.15 -2.14
N VAL A 38 -14.01 13.74 -3.14
CA VAL A 38 -12.58 14.06 -3.11
C VAL A 38 -12.29 15.11 -2.03
N GLU A 39 -13.03 16.23 -2.01
CA GLU A 39 -12.89 17.31 -1.02
C GLU A 39 -13.12 16.82 0.42
N GLY A 40 -14.12 15.95 0.62
CA GLY A 40 -14.39 15.29 1.89
C GLY A 40 -13.26 14.34 2.30
N SER A 41 -12.73 13.56 1.35
CA SER A 41 -11.58 12.65 1.59
C SER A 41 -10.30 13.42 1.91
N ILE A 42 -10.03 14.53 1.24
CA ILE A 42 -8.93 15.45 1.55
C ILE A 42 -9.08 15.99 2.98
N SER A 43 -10.29 16.44 3.34
CA SER A 43 -10.57 16.94 4.69
C SER A 43 -10.33 15.86 5.75
N PHE A 44 -10.81 14.64 5.52
CA PHE A 44 -10.58 13.51 6.40
C PHE A 44 -9.09 13.16 6.52
N ALA A 45 -8.37 13.08 5.39
CA ALA A 45 -6.93 12.82 5.37
C ALA A 45 -6.15 13.85 6.19
N ARG A 46 -6.52 15.13 6.10
CA ARG A 46 -5.96 16.21 6.91
C ARG A 46 -6.22 15.98 8.41
N PHE A 47 -7.47 15.72 8.79
CA PHE A 47 -7.83 15.46 10.19
C PHE A 47 -7.12 14.22 10.75
N LEU A 48 -7.01 13.15 9.97
CA LEU A 48 -6.27 11.95 10.37
C LEU A 48 -4.78 12.26 10.58
N SER A 49 -4.17 13.02 9.67
CA SER A 49 -2.76 13.43 9.79
C SER A 49 -2.51 14.30 11.03
N LEU A 50 -3.47 15.18 11.39
CA LEU A 50 -3.43 16.00 12.60
C LEU A 50 -3.62 15.18 13.89
N SER A 51 -4.50 14.18 13.88
CA SER A 51 -4.69 13.25 15.01
C SER A 51 -3.44 12.41 15.32
N GLY A 52 -2.55 12.28 14.33
CA GLY A 52 -1.27 11.60 14.48
C GLY A 52 -1.33 10.10 14.23
N LEU A 53 -0.17 9.56 13.90
CA LEU A 53 0.02 8.14 13.62
C LEU A 53 0.39 7.40 14.91
N ASN A 54 -0.38 6.36 15.25
CA ASN A 54 -0.12 5.46 16.37
C ASN A 54 -0.74 4.07 16.09
N ASN A 55 -0.65 3.14 17.05
CA ASN A 55 -1.13 1.77 16.90
C ASN A 55 -2.66 1.66 16.69
N ASP A 56 -3.44 2.65 17.12
CA ASP A 56 -4.90 2.66 16.95
C ASP A 56 -5.31 3.32 15.63
N THR A 57 -4.53 4.28 15.13
CA THR A 57 -4.88 5.08 13.95
C THR A 57 -4.24 4.59 12.65
N TYR A 58 -3.11 3.87 12.69
CA TYR A 58 -2.43 3.42 11.46
C TYR A 58 -3.29 2.59 10.49
N PRO A 59 -4.29 1.79 10.93
CA PRO A 59 -5.15 1.07 9.97
C PRO A 59 -5.96 2.04 9.09
N LEU A 60 -6.29 3.23 9.60
CA LEU A 60 -6.97 4.27 8.81
C LEU A 60 -6.02 4.90 7.78
N PHE A 61 -4.73 5.05 8.11
CA PHE A 61 -3.74 5.48 7.12
C PHE A 61 -3.63 4.45 5.99
N LEU A 62 -3.54 3.16 6.32
CA LEU A 62 -3.53 2.08 5.33
C LEU A 62 -4.81 2.08 4.47
N LYS A 63 -5.96 2.36 5.08
CA LYS A 63 -7.22 2.46 4.35
C LYS A 63 -7.21 3.60 3.34
N LEU A 64 -6.65 4.75 3.70
CA LEU A 64 -6.50 5.89 2.78
C LEU A 64 -5.53 5.61 1.64
N LEU A 65 -4.52 4.76 1.81
CA LEU A 65 -3.64 4.33 0.70
C LEU A 65 -4.39 3.53 -0.38
N GLU A 66 -5.56 2.96 -0.07
CA GLU A 66 -6.41 2.31 -1.06
C GLU A 66 -7.20 3.31 -1.92
N VAL A 67 -7.26 4.59 -1.52
CA VAL A 67 -7.96 5.65 -2.25
C VAL A 67 -7.20 5.99 -3.53
N GLU A 68 -7.92 5.92 -4.64
CA GLU A 68 -7.40 6.14 -5.99
C GLU A 68 -7.42 7.64 -6.33
N ASN A 69 -6.77 8.45 -5.49
CA ASN A 69 -6.76 9.91 -5.65
C ASN A 69 -5.53 10.56 -5.01
N HIS A 70 -4.61 11.06 -5.83
CA HIS A 70 -3.33 11.60 -5.36
C HIS A 70 -3.48 12.82 -4.41
N TRP A 71 -4.47 13.69 -4.62
CA TRP A 71 -4.69 14.85 -3.73
C TRP A 71 -4.98 14.44 -2.28
N VAL A 72 -5.69 13.32 -2.08
CA VAL A 72 -5.95 12.74 -0.75
C VAL A 72 -4.65 12.23 -0.12
N ILE A 73 -3.83 11.51 -0.90
CA ILE A 73 -2.55 10.97 -0.43
C ILE A 73 -1.57 12.08 -0.09
N ASP A 74 -1.43 13.08 -0.96
CA ASP A 74 -0.55 14.23 -0.74
C ASP A 74 -0.94 15.01 0.52
N THR A 75 -2.26 15.14 0.76
CA THR A 75 -2.77 15.79 1.99
C THR A 75 -2.43 14.99 3.24
N MET A 76 -2.55 13.66 3.18
CA MET A 76 -2.22 12.78 4.30
C MET A 76 -0.73 12.85 4.66
N VAL A 77 0.14 12.82 3.64
CA VAL A 77 1.60 12.81 3.77
C VAL A 77 2.14 14.19 4.16
N GLY A 78 1.62 15.25 3.54
CA GLY A 78 2.09 16.62 3.71
C GLY A 78 3.56 16.76 3.31
N LYS A 79 4.38 17.32 4.21
CA LYS A 79 5.82 17.56 3.98
C LYS A 79 6.72 16.42 4.48
N LYS A 80 6.14 15.30 4.94
CA LYS A 80 6.90 14.17 5.48
C LYS A 80 7.52 13.38 4.34
N ASP A 81 8.63 12.69 4.63
CA ASP A 81 9.17 11.69 3.71
C ASP A 81 8.19 10.51 3.61
N PRO A 82 7.68 10.18 2.41
CA PRO A 82 6.75 9.07 2.21
C PRO A 82 7.30 7.73 2.71
N PHE A 83 8.60 7.46 2.54
CA PHE A 83 9.22 6.20 2.99
C PHE A 83 9.19 6.05 4.51
N LEU A 84 9.16 7.17 5.24
CA LEU A 84 9.20 7.19 6.70
C LEU A 84 7.82 7.39 7.33
N LEU A 85 6.76 7.54 6.52
CA LEU A 85 5.42 7.88 7.02
C LEU A 85 4.97 6.93 8.13
N LEU A 86 5.14 5.62 7.91
CA LEU A 86 4.70 4.56 8.83
C LEU A 86 5.82 4.03 9.74
N SER A 87 7.01 4.64 9.73
CA SER A 87 8.17 4.19 10.52
C SER A 87 7.96 4.15 12.05
N PRO A 88 7.06 4.95 12.67
CA PRO A 88 6.74 4.80 14.10
C PRO A 88 6.03 3.49 14.47
N ILE A 89 5.43 2.81 13.49
CA ILE A 89 4.69 1.55 13.72
C ILE A 89 5.64 0.38 13.55
N GLN A 90 5.71 -0.48 14.57
CA GLN A 90 6.51 -1.70 14.49
C GLN A 90 5.96 -2.63 13.40
N PRO A 91 6.84 -3.22 12.56
CA PRO A 91 6.44 -4.21 11.59
C PRO A 91 5.64 -5.33 12.23
N ASN A 92 4.47 -5.62 11.67
CA ASN A 92 3.59 -6.69 12.11
C ASN A 92 2.91 -7.31 10.89
N ASN A 93 2.31 -8.49 11.08
CA ASN A 93 1.74 -9.27 9.98
C ASN A 93 0.67 -8.47 9.21
N TYR A 94 -0.21 -7.74 9.92
CA TYR A 94 -1.26 -6.94 9.29
C TYR A 94 -0.69 -5.81 8.43
N LEU A 95 0.34 -5.11 8.91
CA LEU A 95 0.98 -4.02 8.17
C LEU A 95 1.65 -4.54 6.88
N ILE A 96 2.41 -5.64 6.97
CA ILE A 96 3.12 -6.24 5.84
C ILE A 96 2.12 -6.84 4.83
N PHE A 97 1.09 -7.53 5.31
CA PHE A 97 0.02 -8.07 4.47
C PHE A 97 -0.66 -6.97 3.65
N ASN A 98 -1.02 -5.83 4.27
CA ASN A 98 -1.64 -4.73 3.54
C ASN A 98 -0.69 -4.07 2.53
N ALA A 99 0.62 -4.02 2.82
CA ALA A 99 1.62 -3.55 1.87
C ALA A 99 1.65 -4.44 0.60
N PHE A 100 1.73 -5.76 0.74
CA PHE A 100 1.68 -6.68 -0.41
C PHE A 100 0.32 -6.71 -1.11
N LYS A 101 -0.78 -6.54 -0.36
CA LYS A 101 -2.13 -6.41 -0.92
C LYS A 101 -2.23 -5.19 -1.84
N LEU A 102 -1.66 -4.04 -1.44
CA LEU A 102 -1.61 -2.84 -2.28
C LEU A 102 -0.77 -3.10 -3.55
N LEU A 103 0.41 -3.69 -3.42
CA LEU A 103 1.23 -4.06 -4.59
C LEU A 103 0.49 -5.01 -5.52
N THR A 104 -0.26 -5.98 -4.99
CA THR A 104 -1.05 -6.93 -5.79
C THR A 104 -2.18 -6.22 -6.54
N LYS A 105 -2.90 -5.31 -5.88
CA LYS A 105 -4.03 -4.56 -6.46
C LYS A 105 -3.60 -3.74 -7.69
N TRP A 106 -2.42 -3.14 -7.65
CA TRP A 106 -2.04 -2.13 -8.64
C TRP A 106 -1.10 -2.65 -9.72
N HIS A 107 -1.35 -2.23 -10.94
CA HIS A 107 -0.45 -2.43 -12.06
C HIS A 107 0.74 -1.45 -12.00
N PRO A 108 1.89 -1.75 -12.64
CA PRO A 108 2.98 -0.79 -12.83
C PRO A 108 2.48 0.53 -13.43
N GLY A 109 2.84 1.66 -12.81
CA GLY A 109 2.36 3.00 -13.19
C GLY A 109 0.95 3.36 -12.72
N GLY A 110 0.12 2.38 -12.32
CA GLY A 110 -1.22 2.62 -11.79
C GLY A 110 -1.25 2.97 -10.29
N ILE A 111 -0.21 2.59 -9.55
CA ILE A 111 -0.04 3.05 -8.16
C ILE A 111 0.60 4.44 -8.17
N TYR A 112 0.01 5.38 -7.43
CA TYR A 112 0.59 6.70 -7.24
C TYR A 112 2.00 6.60 -6.63
N PRO A 113 3.04 7.29 -7.16
CA PRO A 113 4.41 7.10 -6.70
C PRO A 113 4.63 7.31 -5.20
N VAL A 114 3.93 8.27 -4.57
CA VAL A 114 4.02 8.49 -3.12
C VAL A 114 3.44 7.31 -2.34
N THR A 115 2.31 6.76 -2.78
CA THR A 115 1.73 5.54 -2.21
C THR A 115 2.69 4.36 -2.32
N LEU A 116 3.34 4.21 -3.48
CA LEU A 116 4.37 3.19 -3.67
C LEU A 116 5.53 3.38 -2.68
N SER A 117 6.06 4.60 -2.53
CA SER A 117 7.14 4.89 -1.58
C SER A 117 6.76 4.55 -0.13
N ILE A 118 5.53 4.84 0.29
CA ILE A 118 5.03 4.46 1.63
C ILE A 118 5.03 2.94 1.81
N VAL A 119 4.48 2.22 0.82
CA VAL A 119 4.43 0.75 0.81
C VAL A 119 5.85 0.16 0.86
N LEU A 120 6.77 0.70 0.08
CA LEU A 120 8.17 0.28 0.08
C LEU A 120 8.87 0.59 1.40
N GLY A 121 8.56 1.70 2.06
CA GLY A 121 9.06 2.03 3.40
C GLY A 121 8.66 0.99 4.44
N ILE A 122 7.40 0.52 4.42
CA ILE A 122 6.92 -0.58 5.28
C ILE A 122 7.76 -1.83 5.06
N LEU A 123 7.90 -2.25 3.80
CA LEU A 123 8.58 -3.50 3.45
C LEU A 123 10.08 -3.43 3.73
N GLN A 124 10.71 -2.28 3.49
CA GLN A 124 12.11 -2.07 3.81
C GLN A 124 12.37 -2.18 5.32
N ALA A 125 11.49 -1.60 6.14
CA ALA A 125 11.60 -1.74 7.59
C ALA A 125 11.38 -3.19 8.05
N ALA A 126 10.37 -3.87 7.50
CA ALA A 126 10.03 -5.24 7.84
C ALA A 126 11.14 -6.25 7.49
N TYR A 127 11.75 -6.11 6.32
CA TYR A 127 12.78 -7.02 5.82
C TYR A 127 14.20 -6.50 6.04
N ALA A 128 14.39 -5.50 6.91
CA ALA A 128 15.70 -5.02 7.30
C ALA A 128 16.57 -6.17 7.84
N SER A 129 15.98 -7.04 8.68
CA SER A 129 16.45 -8.40 8.95
C SER A 129 15.57 -9.38 8.19
N PRO A 130 16.03 -9.98 7.07
CA PRO A 130 15.17 -10.81 6.23
C PRO A 130 14.67 -12.06 6.96
N LYS A 131 15.47 -12.61 7.89
CA LYS A 131 15.06 -13.78 8.69
C LYS A 131 13.94 -13.43 9.66
N ASP A 132 13.98 -12.26 10.30
CA ASP A 132 12.95 -11.87 11.25
C ASP A 132 11.69 -11.36 10.55
N GLY A 133 11.85 -10.59 9.48
CA GLY A 133 10.73 -10.19 8.62
C GLY A 133 9.96 -11.39 8.08
N TYR A 134 10.66 -12.43 7.63
CA TYR A 134 10.04 -13.67 7.16
C TYR A 134 9.27 -14.42 8.27
N LYS A 135 9.72 -14.35 9.53
CA LYS A 135 8.97 -14.93 10.66
C LYS A 135 7.68 -14.17 10.96
N ILE A 136 7.65 -12.86 10.71
CA ILE A 136 6.45 -12.03 10.91
C ILE A 136 5.45 -12.29 9.78
N TYR A 137 5.93 -12.32 8.54
CA TYR A 137 5.15 -12.57 7.34
C TYR A 137 5.96 -13.38 6.33
N GLU A 138 5.50 -14.60 6.08
CA GLU A 138 6.10 -15.53 5.12
C GLU A 138 5.82 -15.05 3.70
N VAL A 139 6.83 -14.44 3.07
CA VAL A 139 6.72 -13.89 1.72
C VAL A 139 6.58 -15.02 0.71
N SER A 140 5.58 -14.94 -0.16
CA SER A 140 5.39 -15.87 -1.26
C SER A 140 6.15 -15.43 -2.53
N ILE A 141 6.29 -16.35 -3.50
CA ILE A 141 6.79 -16.02 -4.85
C ILE A 141 5.91 -14.95 -5.51
N ASN A 142 4.59 -15.01 -5.29
CA ASN A 142 3.66 -14.05 -5.85
C ASN A 142 3.88 -12.64 -5.25
N ASP A 143 4.18 -12.54 -3.96
CA ASP A 143 4.52 -11.27 -3.31
C ASP A 143 5.80 -10.66 -3.91
N VAL A 144 6.82 -11.48 -4.11
CA VAL A 144 8.09 -11.07 -4.76
C VAL A 144 7.86 -10.59 -6.20
N ASN A 145 7.00 -11.27 -6.95
CA ASN A 145 6.63 -10.86 -8.31
C ASN A 145 5.84 -9.54 -8.31
N ASN A 146 4.90 -9.36 -7.37
CA ASN A 146 4.12 -8.14 -7.23
C ASN A 146 4.97 -6.96 -6.71
N LEU A 147 6.06 -7.22 -6.00
CA LEU A 147 7.06 -6.20 -5.68
C LEU A 147 7.90 -5.85 -6.92
N GLY A 148 8.46 -6.88 -7.58
CA GLY A 148 9.36 -6.71 -8.72
C GLY A 148 8.72 -6.08 -9.96
N LYS A 149 7.39 -6.23 -10.16
CA LYS A 149 6.70 -5.66 -11.33
C LYS A 149 6.78 -4.12 -11.37
N HIS A 150 6.98 -3.47 -10.23
CA HIS A 150 7.09 -2.02 -10.15
C HIS A 150 8.49 -1.49 -10.49
N LEU A 151 9.47 -2.36 -10.75
CA LEU A 151 10.78 -1.94 -11.23
C LEU A 151 10.68 -1.31 -12.62
N ASN A 152 11.28 -0.12 -12.77
CA ASN A 152 11.36 0.57 -14.04
C ASN A 152 12.81 0.60 -14.56
N LYS A 153 13.11 -0.20 -15.58
CA LYS A 153 14.44 -0.23 -16.22
C LYS A 153 14.83 1.09 -16.87
N GLU A 154 13.87 1.93 -17.26
CA GLU A 154 14.11 3.19 -17.97
C GLU A 154 14.70 4.26 -17.04
N THR A 155 14.33 4.24 -15.75
CA THR A 155 14.82 5.20 -14.73
C THR A 155 16.10 4.76 -14.03
N GLY A 156 16.45 3.47 -14.14
CA GLY A 156 17.68 2.91 -13.57
C GLY A 156 17.65 2.80 -12.04
N GLN A 157 18.72 2.24 -11.46
CA GLN A 157 18.78 1.90 -10.03
C GLN A 157 18.80 3.12 -9.09
N GLU A 158 19.15 4.31 -9.58
CA GLU A 158 19.30 5.52 -8.77
C GLU A 158 17.95 6.14 -8.39
N GLU A 159 16.88 5.78 -9.13
CA GLU A 159 15.53 6.19 -8.78
C GLU A 159 15.13 5.59 -7.41
N PRO A 160 14.57 6.39 -6.49
CA PRO A 160 14.33 5.96 -5.11
C PRO A 160 13.49 4.68 -4.97
N ASN A 161 12.41 4.53 -5.73
CA ASN A 161 11.57 3.34 -5.64
C ASN A 161 12.30 2.10 -6.17
N ASN A 162 12.99 2.20 -7.31
CA ASN A 162 13.83 1.13 -7.84
C ASN A 162 14.89 0.71 -6.82
N ARG A 163 15.61 1.67 -6.24
CA ARG A 163 16.64 1.38 -5.23
C ARG A 163 16.07 0.60 -4.05
N THR A 164 14.93 1.04 -3.52
CA THR A 164 14.30 0.38 -2.37
C THR A 164 13.75 -1.01 -2.73
N ILE A 165 13.13 -1.17 -3.90
CA ILE A 165 12.70 -2.49 -4.37
C ILE A 165 13.91 -3.44 -4.50
N LEU A 166 15.00 -2.97 -5.10
CA LEU A 166 16.23 -3.74 -5.28
C LEU A 166 16.87 -4.14 -3.96
N ASP A 167 16.88 -3.25 -2.95
CA ASP A 167 17.33 -3.55 -1.58
C ASP A 167 16.46 -4.64 -0.93
N ILE A 168 15.13 -4.53 -1.03
CA ILE A 168 14.21 -5.53 -0.46
C ILE A 168 14.42 -6.90 -1.12
N VAL A 169 14.46 -6.98 -2.45
CA VAL A 169 14.65 -8.27 -3.14
C VAL A 169 16.04 -8.86 -2.91
N ASP A 170 17.08 -8.04 -2.70
CA ASP A 170 18.41 -8.51 -2.33
C ASP A 170 18.40 -9.16 -0.93
N ARG A 171 17.75 -8.52 0.05
CA ARG A 171 17.58 -9.08 1.40
C ARG A 171 16.77 -10.36 1.41
N LEU A 172 15.66 -10.41 0.66
CA LEU A 172 14.87 -11.63 0.50
C LEU A 172 15.69 -12.71 -0.23
N GLY A 173 16.47 -12.33 -1.24
CA GLY A 173 17.37 -13.22 -1.97
C GLY A 173 18.46 -13.84 -1.09
N ALA A 174 18.92 -13.13 -0.06
CA ALA A 174 19.88 -13.63 0.93
C ALA A 174 19.32 -14.76 1.82
N LEU A 175 18.03 -15.07 1.75
CA LEU A 175 17.44 -16.24 2.41
C LEU A 175 17.72 -17.56 1.69
N ALA A 176 18.21 -17.51 0.44
CA ALA A 176 18.59 -18.71 -0.30
C ALA A 176 19.76 -19.44 0.38
N GLY A 177 19.66 -20.76 0.47
CA GLY A 177 20.59 -21.62 1.20
C GLY A 177 20.49 -21.54 2.72
N THR A 178 19.50 -20.82 3.28
CA THR A 178 19.36 -20.65 4.74
C THR A 178 18.31 -21.56 5.37
N SER A 179 17.55 -22.30 4.55
CA SER A 179 16.43 -23.14 4.98
C SER A 179 16.37 -24.43 4.17
N THR A 180 15.77 -25.47 4.74
CA THR A 180 15.38 -26.69 4.01
C THR A 180 13.97 -26.61 3.42
N ASP A 181 13.24 -25.52 3.72
CA ASP A 181 11.91 -25.25 3.18
C ASP A 181 11.99 -24.92 1.67
N PRO A 182 11.42 -25.76 0.80
CA PRO A 182 11.44 -25.55 -0.65
C PRO A 182 10.77 -24.25 -1.09
N GLU A 183 9.69 -23.82 -0.43
CA GLU A 183 8.95 -22.62 -0.83
C GLU A 183 9.77 -21.36 -0.57
N LYS A 184 10.36 -21.28 0.62
CA LYS A 184 11.30 -20.21 0.99
C LYS A 184 12.51 -20.15 0.05
N GLU A 185 13.08 -21.31 -0.30
CA GLU A 185 14.19 -21.39 -1.25
C GLU A 185 13.81 -20.89 -2.65
N GLN A 186 12.65 -21.28 -3.16
CA GLN A 186 12.17 -20.85 -4.46
C GLN A 186 11.86 -19.34 -4.49
N MET A 187 11.23 -18.81 -3.42
CA MET A 187 10.99 -17.38 -3.27
C MET A 187 12.29 -16.58 -3.28
N ALA A 188 13.28 -16.99 -2.47
CA ALA A 188 14.57 -16.30 -2.41
C ALA A 188 15.31 -16.34 -3.75
N ARG A 189 15.27 -17.47 -4.46
CA ARG A 189 15.81 -17.57 -5.82
C ARG A 189 15.08 -16.65 -6.80
N GLN A 190 13.76 -16.56 -6.71
CA GLN A 190 12.99 -15.65 -7.54
C GLN A 190 13.39 -14.18 -7.29
N ALA A 191 13.59 -13.78 -6.03
CA ALA A 191 14.04 -12.45 -5.69
C ALA A 191 15.41 -12.11 -6.32
N ASN A 192 16.37 -13.04 -6.22
CA ASN A 192 17.69 -12.93 -6.88
C ASN A 192 17.59 -12.87 -8.41
N ASN A 193 16.68 -13.64 -9.00
CA ASN A 193 16.45 -13.64 -10.44
C ASN A 193 15.90 -12.28 -10.89
N ILE A 194 14.86 -11.75 -10.24
CA ILE A 194 14.30 -10.42 -10.55
C ILE A 194 15.41 -9.36 -10.54
N ARG A 195 16.25 -9.35 -9.50
CA ARG A 195 17.40 -8.43 -9.39
C ARG A 195 18.39 -8.60 -10.56
N THR A 196 18.75 -9.83 -10.89
CA THR A 196 19.64 -10.14 -12.03
C THR A 196 19.05 -9.68 -13.35
N TYR A 197 17.76 -9.94 -13.58
CA TYR A 197 17.05 -9.53 -14.77
C TYR A 197 16.95 -8.01 -14.87
N PHE A 198 16.81 -7.28 -13.76
CA PHE A 198 16.82 -5.82 -13.78
C PHE A 198 18.14 -5.26 -14.33
N PHE A 199 19.28 -5.74 -13.83
CA PHE A 199 20.60 -5.24 -14.22
C PHE A 199 21.07 -5.69 -15.61
N ASP A 200 20.60 -6.83 -16.09
CA ASP A 200 20.96 -7.33 -17.41
C ASP A 200 20.16 -6.62 -18.51
N LYS A 201 20.86 -5.83 -19.33
CA LYS A 201 20.27 -5.09 -20.47
C LYS A 201 19.76 -6.00 -21.58
N ARG A 202 20.20 -7.27 -21.64
CA ARG A 202 19.80 -8.24 -22.67
C ARG A 202 18.54 -9.01 -22.29
N LYS A 203 18.17 -8.99 -21.01
CA LYS A 203 17.02 -9.72 -20.46
C LYS A 203 15.82 -8.79 -20.30
N LYS A 204 14.61 -9.34 -20.42
CA LYS A 204 13.38 -8.56 -20.19
C LYS A 204 12.71 -9.00 -18.90
N MET A 205 12.00 -8.07 -18.24
CA MET A 205 11.29 -8.42 -17.00
C MET A 205 10.18 -9.46 -17.23
N GLU A 206 9.59 -9.49 -18.44
CA GLU A 206 8.56 -10.47 -18.84
C GLU A 206 9.04 -11.91 -18.91
N ASP A 207 10.36 -12.12 -18.99
CA ASP A 207 10.97 -13.45 -18.99
C ASP A 207 11.00 -14.08 -17.58
N ILE A 208 10.80 -13.28 -16.52
CA ILE A 208 10.90 -13.72 -15.12
C ILE A 208 9.68 -13.38 -14.27
N ILE A 209 8.92 -12.34 -14.62
CA ILE A 209 7.66 -11.97 -13.99
C ILE A 209 6.53 -12.24 -14.99
N PRO A 210 5.42 -12.90 -14.58
CA PRO A 210 4.29 -13.14 -15.47
C PRO A 210 3.81 -11.88 -16.18
N GLN A 211 3.67 -11.96 -17.51
CA GLN A 211 3.37 -10.80 -18.36
C GLN A 211 2.06 -10.07 -17.95
N VAL A 212 1.07 -10.80 -17.46
CA VAL A 212 -0.20 -10.25 -16.94
C VAL A 212 0.01 -9.26 -15.78
N LEU A 213 1.11 -9.40 -15.01
CA LEU A 213 1.45 -8.48 -13.93
C LEU A 213 2.17 -7.22 -14.43
N LEU A 214 2.74 -7.24 -15.63
CA LEU A 214 3.57 -6.16 -16.19
C LEU A 214 2.79 -5.19 -17.08
N VAL A 215 1.48 -5.36 -17.20
CA VAL A 215 0.60 -4.44 -17.93
C VAL A 215 0.71 -3.04 -17.32
N LYS A 216 1.15 -2.04 -18.07
CA LYS A 216 1.27 -0.65 -17.59
C LYS A 216 -0.12 -0.01 -17.44
N SER A 217 -0.28 0.81 -16.41
CA SER A 217 -1.45 1.65 -16.15
C SER A 217 -0.99 3.08 -15.87
N ASP A 218 -1.95 4.01 -15.81
CA ASP A 218 -1.74 5.41 -15.41
C ASP A 218 -2.64 5.70 -14.21
N TYR A 219 -2.06 6.20 -13.13
CA TYR A 219 -2.80 6.54 -11.90
C TYR A 219 -3.73 7.74 -12.10
N ILE A 220 -3.43 8.65 -13.04
CA ILE A 220 -4.23 9.85 -13.28
C ILE A 220 -5.50 9.53 -14.08
N ALA A 221 -5.48 8.45 -14.87
CA ALA A 221 -6.52 8.18 -15.88
C ALA A 221 -7.94 8.01 -15.32
N LYS A 222 -8.11 7.74 -14.03
CA LYS A 222 -9.42 7.52 -13.37
C LYS A 222 -9.70 8.51 -12.23
N GLU A 223 -8.83 9.50 -12.03
CA GLU A 223 -8.94 10.40 -10.89
C GLU A 223 -9.95 11.52 -11.15
N THR A 224 -10.70 11.87 -10.10
CA THR A 224 -11.56 13.06 -10.09
C THR A 224 -10.82 14.18 -9.37
N ALA A 225 -10.71 15.35 -10.00
CA ALA A 225 -10.10 16.53 -9.40
C ALA A 225 -11.03 17.20 -8.38
N PRO A 226 -10.50 17.77 -7.29
CA PRO A 226 -11.28 18.66 -6.43
C PRO A 226 -11.50 20.01 -7.13
N ARG A 227 -12.56 20.75 -6.77
CA ARG A 227 -12.72 22.14 -7.25
C ARG A 227 -11.76 23.08 -6.53
N MET A 228 -11.53 22.80 -5.25
CA MET A 228 -10.63 23.58 -4.40
C MET A 228 -9.76 22.64 -3.59
N VAL A 229 -8.46 22.93 -3.57
CA VAL A 229 -7.52 22.31 -2.65
C VAL A 229 -7.39 23.23 -1.45
N PHE A 230 -7.42 22.69 -0.23
CA PHE A 230 -7.11 23.49 0.96
C PHE A 230 -5.66 23.96 0.85
N VAL A 231 -5.46 25.26 0.62
CA VAL A 231 -4.13 25.87 0.64
C VAL A 231 -3.64 25.86 2.09
N ASN A 232 -2.45 25.28 2.32
CA ASN A 232 -1.77 25.31 3.60
C ASN A 232 -0.92 26.58 3.73
#